data_AF-A0A926AYQ7-F1
#
_entry.id   AF-A0A926AYQ7-F1
#
_cell.length_a   1.000
_cell.length_b   1.000
_cell.length_c   1.000
_cell.angle_alpha   90.00
_cell.angle_beta   90.00
_cell.angle_gamma   90.00
#
_symmetry.space_group_name_H-M   'P 1'
#
loop_
_entity.id
_entity.type
_entity.pdbx_description
1 polymer ?
#
loop_
_entity_poly.entity_id
_entity_poly.type
_entity_poly.pdbx_seq_one_letter_code
_entity_poly.pdbx_strand_id
1 'polypeptide(L)'
;MKFLLGSLVTVLCLCQCSIYRPGRADGIDPNPFALLEEQATAANRDPSRISVPVLRSPVLEKRWGSPKLLVGPKGGYALRYTNSKNNANHLTIFGSPQHYKPAGLIPPPYTDLGHDKKMKTFNPVEVSQTWSYVTIAGKSVRYYISQGPSGDEGTQFSTETFRMTAPNGRTASYRIRVSTVGANPKEQAPGLIQSCAFKSGGH
;
A
#
# COMPACT_ATOMS: atom_id res chain seq x y z
N MET A 1 18.09 -59.99 32.71
CA MET A 1 17.57 -59.78 31.33
C MET A 1 16.94 -58.38 31.32
N LYS A 2 17.70 -57.31 31.02
CA LYS A 2 17.85 -56.66 29.70
C LYS A 2 16.51 -56.40 29.00
N PHE A 3 16.02 -55.16 29.04
CA PHE A 3 15.48 -54.44 27.87
C PHE A 3 15.72 -52.93 28.06
N LEU A 4 16.61 -52.39 27.24
CA LEU A 4 16.79 -50.96 26.99
C LEU A 4 15.66 -50.50 26.06
N LEU A 5 14.84 -49.54 26.48
CA LEU A 5 14.05 -48.73 25.56
C LEU A 5 14.71 -47.35 25.46
N GLY A 6 15.43 -47.13 24.36
CA GLY A 6 15.90 -45.81 23.97
C GLY A 6 14.74 -45.00 23.41
N SER A 7 14.39 -43.91 24.09
CA SER A 7 13.47 -42.90 23.55
C SER A 7 14.24 -42.01 22.58
N LEU A 8 14.04 -42.27 21.29
CA LEU A 8 14.42 -41.38 20.20
C LEU A 8 13.47 -40.16 20.24
N VAL A 9 13.91 -39.06 20.84
CA VAL A 9 13.18 -37.78 20.77
C VAL A 9 13.47 -37.16 19.42
N THR A 10 12.56 -37.35 18.49
CA THR A 10 12.56 -36.72 17.16
C THR A 10 12.44 -35.21 17.32
N VAL A 11 13.53 -34.49 17.05
CA VAL A 11 13.54 -33.03 16.92
C VAL A 11 12.73 -32.68 15.67
N LEU A 12 11.45 -32.36 15.86
CA LEU A 12 10.60 -31.70 14.87
C LEU A 12 11.14 -30.27 14.68
N CYS A 13 12.12 -30.13 13.78
CA CYS A 13 12.43 -28.85 13.16
C CYS A 13 11.20 -28.37 12.40
N LEU A 14 10.37 -27.58 13.07
CA LEU A 14 9.39 -26.70 12.43
C LEU A 14 10.17 -25.63 11.66
N CYS A 15 10.71 -26.02 10.50
CA CYS A 15 11.03 -25.07 9.46
C CYS A 15 9.72 -24.42 9.06
N GLN A 16 9.39 -23.29 9.71
CA GLN A 16 8.46 -22.33 9.16
C GLN A 16 9.07 -21.89 7.83
N CYS A 17 8.72 -22.60 6.75
CA CYS A 17 8.80 -22.06 5.42
C CYS A 17 8.04 -20.74 5.49
N SER A 18 8.78 -19.64 5.56
CA SER A 18 8.29 -18.32 5.23
C SER A 18 7.53 -18.49 3.92
N ILE A 19 6.20 -18.48 3.99
CA ILE A 19 5.34 -18.64 2.83
C ILE A 19 5.69 -17.46 1.92
N TYR A 20 6.60 -17.70 0.99
CA TYR A 20 7.03 -16.75 -0.01
C TYR A 20 5.83 -16.56 -0.92
N ARG A 21 4.93 -15.66 -0.52
CA ARG A 21 3.79 -15.29 -1.34
C ARG A 21 4.35 -14.53 -2.53
N PRO A 22 4.22 -15.06 -3.76
CA PRO A 22 4.75 -14.39 -4.94
C PRO A 22 4.24 -12.95 -5.02
N GLY A 23 5.13 -12.02 -5.37
CA GLY A 23 4.77 -10.61 -5.59
C GLY A 23 4.78 -9.69 -4.36
N ARG A 24 4.89 -10.21 -3.13
CA ARG A 24 5.12 -9.34 -1.96
C ARG A 24 6.57 -8.88 -1.95
N ALA A 25 6.80 -7.65 -2.37
CA ALA A 25 8.11 -7.01 -2.26
C ALA A 25 8.51 -6.86 -0.79
N ASP A 26 9.81 -6.79 -0.51
CA ASP A 26 10.39 -6.21 0.74
C ASP A 26 10.09 -4.70 0.89
N GLY A 27 9.08 -4.19 0.19
CA GLY A 27 8.77 -2.78 0.05
C GLY A 27 8.27 -2.15 1.35
N ILE A 28 7.98 -0.83 1.28
CA ILE A 28 7.19 -0.10 2.29
C ILE A 28 6.07 -1.02 2.76
N ASP A 29 6.03 -1.34 4.06
CA ASP A 29 5.03 -2.23 4.68
C ASP A 29 3.60 -1.89 4.18
N PRO A 30 2.65 -2.83 4.09
CA PRO A 30 1.26 -2.48 3.80
C PRO A 30 0.72 -1.30 4.64
N ASN A 31 1.22 -1.08 5.87
CA ASN A 31 1.08 0.22 6.56
C ASN A 31 2.22 0.44 7.58
N PRO A 32 3.39 1.01 7.21
CA PRO A 32 4.46 1.27 8.18
C PRO A 32 4.11 2.42 9.13
N PHE A 33 2.93 3.01 8.96
CA PHE A 33 2.43 4.12 9.73
C PHE A 33 1.24 3.71 10.60
N ALA A 34 0.79 2.46 10.66
CA ALA A 34 -0.34 2.06 11.54
C ALA A 34 -0.04 2.38 13.00
N LEU A 35 1.10 1.89 13.50
CA LEU A 35 1.57 2.17 14.85
C LEU A 35 1.87 3.66 15.04
N LEU A 36 2.40 4.31 14.01
CA LEU A 36 2.70 5.74 14.07
C LEU A 36 1.45 6.61 14.05
N GLU A 37 0.35 6.17 13.42
CA GLU A 37 -0.96 6.83 13.45
C GLU A 37 -1.52 6.85 14.88
N GLU A 38 -1.40 5.73 15.59
CA GLU A 38 -1.84 5.59 16.98
C GLU A 38 -0.99 6.41 17.96
N GLN A 39 0.32 6.48 17.72
CA GLN A 39 1.29 7.13 18.61
C GLN A 39 1.68 8.56 18.15
N ALA A 40 1.01 9.10 17.13
CA ALA A 40 1.41 10.36 16.52
C ALA A 40 1.31 11.53 17.51
N THR A 41 2.42 12.23 17.70
CA THR A 41 2.45 13.53 18.38
C THR A 41 2.39 14.68 17.38
N ALA A 42 2.31 15.93 17.86
CA ALA A 42 2.40 17.12 17.02
C ALA A 42 3.68 17.13 16.15
N ALA A 43 4.80 16.62 16.68
CA ALA A 43 6.04 16.52 15.92
C ALA A 43 5.90 15.61 14.70
N ASN A 44 5.05 14.56 14.75
CA ASN A 44 4.81 13.68 13.60
C ASN A 44 3.92 14.32 12.53
N ARG A 45 3.40 15.53 12.76
CA ARG A 45 2.62 16.29 11.80
C ARG A 45 3.42 17.45 11.18
N ASP A 46 4.67 17.65 11.61
CA ASP A 46 5.51 18.75 11.14
C ASP A 46 6.15 18.44 9.77
N PRO A 47 5.77 19.16 8.69
CA PRO A 47 6.32 18.95 7.35
C PRO A 47 7.81 19.27 7.24
N SER A 48 8.39 20.08 8.14
CA SER A 48 9.81 20.43 8.11
C SER A 48 10.72 19.21 8.28
N ARG A 49 10.20 18.15 8.92
CA ARG A 49 10.91 16.90 9.18
C ARG A 49 10.98 15.95 7.98
N ILE A 50 10.33 16.29 6.86
CA ILE A 50 10.35 15.46 5.66
C ILE A 50 11.71 15.57 4.96
N SER A 51 12.42 14.45 4.88
CA SER A 51 13.77 14.34 4.31
C SER A 51 13.79 13.80 2.88
N VAL A 52 12.63 13.63 2.25
CA VAL A 52 12.48 13.15 0.86
C VAL A 52 11.61 14.09 0.02
N PRO A 53 11.68 14.04 -1.33
CA PRO A 53 10.76 14.78 -2.17
C PRO A 53 9.31 14.36 -1.93
N VAL A 54 8.41 15.33 -1.92
CA VAL A 54 6.99 15.10 -1.64
C VAL A 54 6.23 14.94 -2.95
N LEU A 55 5.84 13.71 -3.23
CA LEU A 55 4.79 13.37 -4.18
C LEU A 55 3.42 13.64 -3.54
N ARG A 56 2.56 14.38 -4.25
CA ARG A 56 1.23 14.84 -3.78
C ARG A 56 0.20 14.69 -4.89
N SER A 57 -1.09 14.87 -4.60
CA SER A 57 -2.14 14.97 -5.62
C SER A 57 -2.82 16.33 -5.59
N PRO A 58 -2.44 17.28 -6.47
CA PRO A 58 -3.10 18.59 -6.55
C PRO A 58 -4.59 18.48 -6.90
N VAL A 59 -4.96 17.47 -7.70
CA VAL A 59 -6.35 17.19 -8.07
C VAL A 59 -7.16 16.82 -6.82
N LEU A 60 -6.62 15.96 -5.96
CA LEU A 60 -7.29 15.57 -4.72
C LEU A 60 -7.26 16.67 -3.66
N GLU A 61 -6.22 17.52 -3.62
CA GLU A 61 -6.22 18.72 -2.77
C GLU A 61 -7.40 19.63 -3.11
N LYS A 62 -7.67 19.84 -4.41
CA LYS A 62 -8.83 20.61 -4.87
C LYS A 62 -10.17 19.90 -4.60
N ARG A 63 -10.22 18.58 -4.77
CA ARG A 63 -11.48 17.80 -4.72
C ARG A 63 -11.90 17.41 -3.30
N TRP A 64 -10.94 17.01 -2.46
CA TRP A 64 -11.15 16.42 -1.13
C TRP A 64 -10.54 17.26 0.00
N GLY A 65 -9.79 18.31 -0.32
CA GLY A 65 -9.12 19.17 0.65
C GLY A 65 -7.71 18.68 1.00
N SER A 66 -7.10 19.34 1.98
CA SER A 66 -5.72 19.07 2.38
C SER A 66 -5.54 17.64 2.93
N PRO A 67 -4.45 16.96 2.60
CA PRO A 67 -4.17 15.63 3.12
C PRO A 67 -3.80 15.69 4.60
N LYS A 68 -4.13 14.63 5.34
CA LYS A 68 -3.53 14.37 6.65
C LYS A 68 -2.09 13.91 6.45
N LEU A 69 -1.13 14.65 7.00
CA LEU A 69 0.29 14.32 6.96
C LEU A 69 0.70 13.52 8.19
N LEU A 70 1.53 12.50 8.01
CA LEU A 70 2.35 11.89 9.05
C LEU A 70 3.80 11.81 8.60
N VAL A 71 4.72 12.11 9.50
CA VAL A 71 6.16 12.07 9.26
C VAL A 71 6.79 11.04 10.19
N GLY A 72 7.48 10.09 9.57
CA GLY A 72 8.20 9.02 10.23
C GLY A 72 9.57 9.46 10.77
N PRO A 73 10.19 8.65 11.64
CA PRO A 73 11.42 9.01 12.34
C PRO A 73 12.61 9.25 11.41
N LYS A 74 12.62 8.64 10.22
CA LYS A 74 13.68 8.80 9.21
C LYS A 74 13.37 9.88 8.16
N GLY A 75 12.34 10.69 8.39
CA GLY A 75 11.89 11.75 7.47
C GLY A 75 11.13 11.27 6.22
N GLY A 76 10.71 10.00 6.20
CA GLY A 76 9.65 9.53 5.31
C GLY A 76 8.28 10.04 5.75
N TYR A 77 7.25 9.88 4.91
CA TYR A 77 5.92 10.42 5.18
C TYR A 77 4.78 9.52 4.71
N ALA A 78 3.60 9.75 5.26
CA ALA A 78 2.31 9.35 4.71
C ALA A 78 1.42 10.59 4.50
N LEU A 79 0.86 10.75 3.30
CA LEU A 79 -0.12 11.79 2.95
C LEU A 79 -1.44 11.12 2.61
N ARG A 80 -2.47 11.29 3.46
CA ARG A 80 -3.79 10.69 3.26
C ARG A 80 -4.83 11.72 2.85
N TYR A 81 -5.31 11.60 1.62
CA TYR A 81 -6.45 12.32 1.08
C TYR A 81 -7.73 11.53 1.34
N THR A 82 -8.73 12.12 1.98
CA THR A 82 -9.98 11.44 2.34
C THR A 82 -11.16 12.23 1.79
N ASN A 83 -12.06 11.55 1.07
CA ASN A 83 -13.29 12.18 0.63
C ASN A 83 -14.21 12.43 1.84
N SER A 84 -14.51 13.69 2.15
CA SER A 84 -15.35 14.06 3.29
C SER A 84 -16.80 13.55 3.17
N LYS A 85 -17.29 13.30 1.95
CA LYS A 85 -18.63 12.75 1.72
C LYS A 85 -18.69 11.23 1.91
N ASN A 86 -17.54 10.55 1.82
CA ASN A 86 -17.44 9.11 1.98
C ASN A 86 -15.99 8.73 2.31
N ASN A 87 -15.71 8.54 3.59
CA ASN A 87 -14.36 8.28 4.11
C ASN A 87 -13.76 6.93 3.66
N ALA A 88 -14.60 5.99 3.21
CA ALA A 88 -14.14 4.74 2.60
C ALA A 88 -13.42 5.01 1.26
N ASN A 89 -13.68 6.15 0.61
CA ASN A 89 -12.90 6.66 -0.51
C ASN A 89 -11.70 7.48 -0.02
N HIS A 90 -10.50 6.94 -0.15
CA HIS A 90 -9.28 7.64 0.21
C HIS A 90 -8.08 7.21 -0.63
N LEU A 91 -7.09 8.08 -0.71
CA LEU A 91 -5.79 7.81 -1.32
C LEU A 91 -4.71 8.15 -0.29
N THR A 92 -3.76 7.24 -0.10
CA THR A 92 -2.60 7.44 0.77
C THR A 92 -1.32 7.31 -0.05
N ILE A 93 -0.46 8.33 0.01
CA ILE A 93 0.88 8.32 -0.60
C ILE A 93 1.89 8.11 0.52
N PHE A 94 2.72 7.08 0.38
CA PHE A 94 3.85 6.83 1.26
C PHE A 94 5.14 7.21 0.53
N GLY A 95 6.01 7.96 1.20
CA GLY A 95 7.36 8.28 0.73
C GLY A 95 8.41 7.87 1.77
N SER A 96 9.52 7.27 1.34
CA SER A 96 10.59 6.84 2.23
C SER A 96 11.97 7.04 1.60
N PRO A 97 12.99 7.45 2.39
CA PRO A 97 14.36 7.55 1.90
C PRO A 97 14.98 6.17 1.64
N GLN A 98 14.44 5.11 2.25
CA GLN A 98 14.95 3.75 2.12
C GLN A 98 14.85 3.26 0.67
N HIS A 99 15.88 2.52 0.24
CA HIS A 99 15.87 1.86 -1.05
C HIS A 99 15.19 0.49 -0.90
N TYR A 100 14.04 0.35 -1.54
CA TYR A 100 13.32 -0.91 -1.62
C TYR A 100 13.50 -1.58 -2.98
N LYS A 101 13.57 -2.91 -2.98
CA LYS A 101 13.54 -3.69 -4.21
C LYS A 101 12.15 -3.58 -4.87
N PRO A 102 12.08 -3.54 -6.21
CA PRO A 102 10.81 -3.65 -6.93
C PRO A 102 10.07 -4.95 -6.62
N ALA A 103 8.77 -4.99 -6.90
CA ALA A 103 8.02 -6.23 -6.77
C ALA A 103 8.47 -7.27 -7.82
N GLY A 104 8.25 -8.55 -7.52
CA GLY A 104 8.50 -9.65 -8.46
C GLY A 104 7.68 -9.56 -9.76
N LEU A 105 7.88 -10.52 -10.65
CA LEU A 105 7.21 -10.55 -11.96
C LEU A 105 5.69 -10.78 -11.85
N ILE A 106 5.24 -11.46 -10.80
CA ILE A 106 3.84 -11.83 -10.56
C ILE A 106 3.31 -10.97 -9.41
N PRO A 107 2.14 -10.30 -9.53
CA PRO A 107 1.55 -9.58 -8.42
C PRO A 107 1.02 -10.53 -7.34
N PRO A 108 0.92 -10.08 -6.07
CA PRO A 108 0.22 -10.85 -5.04
C PRO A 108 -1.21 -11.18 -5.48
N PRO A 109 -1.76 -12.35 -5.14
CA PRO A 109 -3.20 -12.58 -5.26
C PRO A 109 -3.96 -11.73 -4.23
N TYR A 110 -5.27 -11.60 -4.42
CA TYR A 110 -6.16 -11.00 -3.42
C TYR A 110 -7.31 -11.95 -3.11
N THR A 111 -7.88 -11.82 -1.92
CA THR A 111 -9.10 -12.56 -1.55
C THR A 111 -10.31 -11.72 -1.96
N ASP A 112 -11.15 -12.29 -2.81
CA ASP A 112 -12.52 -11.81 -3.02
C ASP A 112 -13.40 -12.52 -2.00
N LEU A 113 -14.10 -11.77 -1.15
CA LEU A 113 -14.94 -12.37 -0.12
C LEU A 113 -16.22 -13.01 -0.67
N GLY A 114 -16.62 -12.69 -1.90
CA GLY A 114 -17.74 -13.32 -2.60
C GLY A 114 -19.01 -13.45 -1.75
N HIS A 115 -19.87 -12.42 -1.74
CA HIS A 115 -21.09 -12.47 -0.93
C HIS A 115 -22.19 -13.30 -1.59
N ASP A 116 -22.51 -14.46 -1.01
CA ASP A 116 -23.68 -15.24 -1.37
C ASP A 116 -24.93 -14.63 -0.74
N LYS A 117 -25.64 -13.80 -1.53
CA LYS A 117 -26.86 -13.12 -1.07
C LYS A 117 -27.99 -14.08 -0.69
N LYS A 118 -28.02 -15.31 -1.22
CA LYS A 118 -29.07 -16.29 -0.92
C LYS A 118 -28.82 -16.95 0.43
N MET A 119 -27.57 -17.33 0.70
CA MET A 119 -27.19 -18.00 1.94
C MET A 119 -26.78 -17.03 3.06
N LYS A 120 -26.61 -15.74 2.76
CA LYS A 120 -26.07 -14.71 3.66
C LYS A 120 -24.70 -15.09 4.23
N THR A 121 -23.88 -15.74 3.41
CA THR A 121 -22.52 -16.17 3.77
C THR A 121 -21.48 -15.52 2.85
N PHE A 122 -20.23 -15.53 3.31
CA PHE A 122 -19.07 -15.19 2.48
C PHE A 122 -18.44 -16.47 1.96
N ASN A 123 -18.14 -16.50 0.67
CA ASN A 123 -17.40 -17.57 0.00
C ASN A 123 -16.07 -17.00 -0.47
N PRO A 124 -15.06 -16.90 0.42
CA PRO A 124 -13.79 -16.29 0.08
C PRO A 124 -13.05 -17.12 -0.97
N VAL A 125 -12.66 -16.47 -2.07
CA VAL A 125 -11.88 -17.08 -3.15
C VAL A 125 -10.59 -16.28 -3.34
N GLU A 126 -9.46 -16.98 -3.44
CA GLU A 126 -8.22 -16.35 -3.85
C GLU A 126 -8.23 -16.11 -5.36
N VAL A 127 -7.99 -14.86 -5.76
CA VAL A 127 -8.01 -14.43 -7.15
C VAL A 127 -6.60 -14.06 -7.57
N SER A 128 -6.05 -14.86 -8.49
CA SER A 128 -4.84 -14.53 -9.24
C SER A 128 -5.08 -13.33 -10.14
N GLN A 129 -4.07 -12.47 -10.28
CA GLN A 129 -4.17 -11.26 -11.09
C GLN A 129 -2.90 -11.02 -11.91
N THR A 130 -3.01 -10.13 -12.89
CA THR A 130 -1.87 -9.60 -13.65
C THR A 130 -1.58 -8.18 -13.23
N TRP A 131 -0.34 -7.73 -13.43
CA TRP A 131 0.01 -6.34 -13.19
C TRP A 131 -0.80 -5.41 -14.10
N SER A 132 -1.42 -4.41 -13.49
CA SER A 132 -1.95 -3.26 -14.22
C SER A 132 -0.95 -2.12 -14.19
N TYR A 133 -1.07 -1.15 -15.09
CA TYR A 133 -0.09 -0.06 -15.25
C TYR A 133 -0.77 1.31 -15.19
N VAL A 134 -0.09 2.26 -14.58
CA VAL A 134 -0.50 3.66 -14.50
C VAL A 134 0.73 4.56 -14.62
N THR A 135 0.56 5.75 -15.18
CA THR A 135 1.63 6.74 -15.28
C THR A 135 1.57 7.70 -14.11
N ILE A 136 2.63 7.81 -13.33
CA ILE A 136 2.77 8.75 -12.20
C ILE A 136 3.95 9.66 -12.50
N ALA A 137 3.71 10.97 -12.60
CA ALA A 137 4.76 11.96 -12.93
C ALA A 137 5.69 11.51 -14.09
N GLY A 138 5.10 11.00 -15.18
CA GLY A 138 5.83 10.53 -16.38
C GLY A 138 6.43 9.13 -16.29
N LYS A 139 6.36 8.45 -15.13
CA LYS A 139 6.86 7.09 -14.95
C LYS A 139 5.72 6.07 -15.02
N SER A 140 5.87 5.03 -15.85
CA SER A 140 4.98 3.86 -15.81
C SER A 140 5.25 3.04 -14.54
N VAL A 141 4.20 2.77 -13.77
CA VAL A 141 4.25 2.09 -12.47
C VAL A 141 3.20 0.98 -12.45
N ARG A 142 3.60 -0.19 -11.95
CA ARG A 142 2.70 -1.32 -11.78
C ARG A 142 1.80 -1.12 -10.56
N TYR A 143 0.54 -1.52 -10.66
CA TYR A 143 -0.39 -1.58 -9.55
C TYR A 143 -1.26 -2.84 -9.62
N TYR A 144 -1.88 -3.16 -8.48
CA TYR A 144 -2.63 -4.39 -8.27
C TYR A 144 -3.72 -4.16 -7.22
N ILE A 145 -4.66 -5.10 -7.12
CA ILE A 145 -5.66 -5.14 -6.04
C ILE A 145 -4.97 -5.74 -4.82
N SER A 146 -4.84 -4.96 -3.75
CA SER A 146 -4.27 -5.41 -2.48
C SER A 146 -5.29 -6.03 -1.54
N GLN A 147 -6.58 -5.68 -1.68
CA GLN A 147 -7.69 -6.27 -0.95
C GLN A 147 -8.94 -6.20 -1.83
N GLY A 148 -9.65 -7.32 -1.96
CA GLY A 148 -10.92 -7.39 -2.69
C GLY A 148 -12.04 -6.64 -1.98
N PRO A 149 -13.23 -6.58 -2.59
CA PRO A 149 -14.40 -5.99 -1.96
C PRO A 149 -14.74 -6.73 -0.66
N SER A 150 -15.00 -5.98 0.41
CA SER A 150 -15.29 -6.56 1.73
C SER A 150 -16.40 -5.79 2.44
N GLY A 151 -17.65 -6.15 2.16
CA GLY A 151 -18.82 -5.50 2.77
C GLY A 151 -18.82 -3.99 2.51
N ASP A 152 -18.71 -3.21 3.58
CA ASP A 152 -18.66 -1.74 3.55
C ASP A 152 -17.26 -1.17 3.31
N GLU A 153 -16.22 -2.03 3.31
CA GLU A 153 -14.86 -1.63 2.96
C GLU A 153 -14.67 -1.60 1.44
N GLY A 154 -14.04 -0.52 0.97
CA GLY A 154 -13.71 -0.34 -0.44
C GLY A 154 -12.72 -1.37 -0.95
N THR A 155 -12.77 -1.64 -2.26
CA THR A 155 -11.69 -2.39 -2.90
C THR A 155 -10.41 -1.57 -2.78
N GLN A 156 -9.36 -2.21 -2.28
CA GLN A 156 -8.09 -1.53 -2.07
C GLN A 156 -7.10 -1.87 -3.17
N PHE A 157 -6.53 -0.84 -3.78
CA PHE A 157 -5.48 -0.92 -4.79
C PHE A 157 -4.17 -0.44 -4.19
N SER A 158 -3.07 -1.01 -4.63
CA SER A 158 -1.73 -0.56 -4.28
C SER A 158 -0.87 -0.55 -5.53
N THR A 159 -0.01 0.46 -5.67
CA THR A 159 1.14 0.33 -6.55
C THR A 159 2.11 -0.70 -5.98
N GLU A 160 3.01 -1.21 -6.81
CA GLU A 160 4.28 -1.72 -6.28
C GLU A 160 5.03 -0.60 -5.53
N THR A 161 6.10 -0.94 -4.82
CA THR A 161 7.03 0.10 -4.37
C THR A 161 7.91 0.49 -5.54
N PHE A 162 7.94 1.77 -5.89
CA PHE A 162 8.70 2.28 -7.02
C PHE A 162 9.60 3.43 -6.59
N ARG A 163 10.74 3.59 -7.26
CA ARG A 163 11.71 4.66 -6.97
C ARG A 163 11.61 5.76 -8.03
N MET A 164 11.58 7.02 -7.58
CA MET A 164 11.53 8.19 -8.47
C MET A 164 12.47 9.29 -7.99
N THR A 165 13.01 10.01 -8.96
CA THR A 165 13.77 11.24 -8.77
C THR A 165 12.87 12.42 -9.08
N ALA A 166 12.79 13.35 -8.14
CA ALA A 166 12.04 14.59 -8.32
C ALA A 166 12.84 15.60 -9.16
N PRO A 167 12.20 16.67 -9.70
CA PRO A 167 12.89 17.68 -10.48
C PRO A 167 14.07 18.36 -9.76
N ASN A 168 14.08 18.36 -8.42
CA ASN A 168 15.18 18.87 -7.61
C ASN A 168 16.35 17.87 -7.45
N GLY A 169 16.38 16.79 -8.23
CA GLY A 169 17.45 15.78 -8.24
C GLY A 169 17.43 14.77 -7.09
N ARG A 170 16.59 14.97 -6.06
CA ARG A 170 16.50 14.06 -4.92
C ARG A 170 15.65 12.83 -5.28
N THR A 171 16.00 11.68 -4.72
CA THR A 171 15.34 10.39 -5.00
C THR A 171 14.72 9.81 -3.73
N ALA A 172 13.56 9.17 -3.87
CA ALA A 172 12.96 8.39 -2.81
C ALA A 172 12.15 7.21 -3.37
N SER A 173 11.76 6.29 -2.49
CA SER A 173 10.86 5.21 -2.80
C SER A 173 9.43 5.56 -2.36
N TYR A 174 8.46 5.22 -3.20
CA TYR A 174 7.06 5.56 -3.03
C TYR A 174 6.18 4.33 -3.13
N ARG A 175 5.03 4.37 -2.45
CA ARG A 175 3.90 3.46 -2.63
C ARG A 175 2.62 4.27 -2.52
N ILE A 176 1.65 4.02 -3.39
CA ILE A 176 0.35 4.67 -3.36
C ILE A 176 -0.70 3.62 -3.11
N ARG A 177 -1.57 3.85 -2.13
CA ARG A 177 -2.72 3.02 -1.84
C ARG A 177 -4.00 3.80 -2.06
N VAL A 178 -5.00 3.14 -2.60
CA VAL A 178 -6.31 3.71 -2.89
C VAL A 178 -7.36 2.76 -2.38
N SER A 179 -8.33 3.28 -1.65
CA SER A 179 -9.57 2.57 -1.35
C SER A 179 -10.70 3.26 -2.10
N THR A 180 -11.46 2.49 -2.88
CA THR A 180 -12.65 2.99 -3.56
C THR A 180 -13.86 2.11 -3.29
N VAL A 181 -15.00 2.76 -3.01
CA VAL A 181 -16.32 2.16 -2.88
C VAL A 181 -17.25 2.65 -4.00
N GLY A 182 -18.21 1.82 -4.40
CA GLY A 182 -19.20 2.15 -5.43
C GLY A 182 -19.05 1.33 -6.72
N ALA A 183 -19.75 1.75 -7.78
CA ALA A 183 -19.70 1.07 -9.07
C ALA A 183 -18.31 1.23 -9.71
N ASN A 184 -17.75 0.12 -10.17
CA ASN A 184 -16.50 0.03 -10.94
C ASN A 184 -15.24 0.61 -10.25
N PRO A 185 -14.84 0.12 -9.07
CA PRO A 185 -13.64 0.59 -8.37
C PRO A 185 -12.35 0.47 -9.21
N LYS A 186 -12.28 -0.53 -10.10
CA LYS A 186 -11.18 -0.76 -11.05
C LYS A 186 -11.03 0.34 -12.10
N GLU A 187 -12.12 1.00 -12.49
CA GLU A 187 -12.10 2.11 -13.45
C GLU A 187 -11.70 3.44 -12.76
N GLN A 188 -12.04 3.59 -11.48
CA GLN A 188 -11.77 4.82 -10.73
C GLN A 188 -10.34 4.91 -10.20
N ALA A 189 -9.79 3.80 -9.70
CA ALA A 189 -8.50 3.78 -9.02
C ALA A 189 -7.33 4.34 -9.88
N PRO A 190 -7.21 4.04 -11.20
CA PRO A 190 -6.11 4.53 -12.02
C PRO A 190 -6.06 6.06 -12.08
N GLY A 191 -7.21 6.72 -12.25
CA GLY A 191 -7.28 8.18 -12.30
C GLY A 191 -6.86 8.84 -10.98
N LEU A 192 -7.21 8.22 -9.85
CA LEU A 192 -6.76 8.68 -8.54
C LEU A 192 -5.24 8.52 -8.38
N ILE A 193 -4.68 7.37 -8.76
CA ILE A 193 -3.23 7.14 -8.67
C ILE A 193 -2.45 8.08 -9.60
N GLN A 194 -2.89 8.22 -10.86
CA GLN A 194 -2.26 9.05 -11.89
C GLN A 194 -2.25 10.55 -11.53
N SER A 195 -3.19 10.99 -10.69
CA SER A 195 -3.23 12.38 -10.23
C SER A 195 -2.03 12.79 -9.36
N CYS A 196 -1.18 11.84 -8.96
CA CYS A 196 -0.02 12.09 -8.14
C CYS A 196 1.14 12.65 -8.96
N ALA A 197 1.70 13.76 -8.49
CA ALA A 197 2.80 14.47 -9.13
C ALA A 197 3.73 15.12 -8.09
N PHE A 198 4.97 15.39 -8.50
CA PHE A 198 5.81 16.32 -7.77
C PHE A 198 5.27 17.73 -7.96
N LYS A 199 5.42 18.59 -6.95
CA LYS A 199 5.15 20.01 -7.13
C LYS A 199 6.09 20.51 -8.23
N SER A 200 5.54 21.01 -9.34
CA SER A 200 6.30 21.77 -10.31
C SER A 200 6.93 22.94 -9.54
N GLY A 201 8.26 23.08 -9.62
CA GLY A 201 8.93 24.24 -9.05
C GLY A 201 8.30 25.49 -9.64
N GLY A 202 7.70 26.32 -8.80
CA GLY A 202 7.52 27.72 -9.16
C GLY A 202 8.93 28.29 -9.23
N HIS A 203 9.36 28.64 -10.42
CA HIS A 203 10.36 29.68 -10.58
C HIS A 203 9.75 31.01 -10.12
#